data_AF-A0A1V5HLJ5-F1
#
_entry.id   AF-A0A1V5HLJ5-F1
#
_cell.length_a   1.000
_cell.length_b   1.000
_cell.length_c   1.000
_cell.angle_alpha   90.00
_cell.angle_beta   90.00
_cell.angle_gamma   90.00
#
_symmetry.space_group_name_H-M   'P 1'
#
loop_
_entity.id
_entity.type
_entity.pdbx_description
1 polymer ?
#
loop_
_entity_poly.entity_id
_entity_poly.type
_entity_poly.pdbx_seq_one_letter_code
_entity_poly.pdbx_strand_id
1 'polypeptide(L)'
;MVQLSIGDEWSLPSIQAIDNVDGDISHLVEANLLSIQEFLVEGIQYHFTTKGNYPIYFTVSDAAGNTATLTLTIVVSEPDYNWSSIPYYESLSTSTDVLTDLALLLRSTISYVTYGDARYVYATYDNGSQAVLYDIPSSNSYGKVPATGLDGWGTNGVINGDGYTITLNREHVWACSDMRIMPYNGSRTLSSGYVNFVLNDGSFDYRPDNSNRGHFTDLHNLWNAIASVNNTHSDHFFGEENGASVAPYLANNIFYPGDEYKGDIARILFYMTLMYPHLTLVETNDANAQEGSVYYGYLEILLQWNEEDPVNDMEMRRNETIYLEQGNRNPFIDFYSEQIVDFVFANGDPNIAD
;
A
#
# COMPACT_ATOMS: atom_id res chain seq x y z
N MET A 1 -5.61 18.70 -26.83
CA MET A 1 -4.97 18.42 -25.52
C MET A 1 -5.67 17.23 -24.91
N VAL A 2 -4.94 16.38 -24.19
CA VAL A 2 -5.48 15.26 -23.40
C VAL A 2 -5.21 15.59 -21.93
N GLN A 3 -6.17 15.31 -21.05
CA GLN A 3 -5.97 15.39 -19.60
C GLN A 3 -5.90 13.97 -19.08
N LEU A 4 -4.87 13.66 -18.30
CA LEU A 4 -4.66 12.39 -17.63
C LEU A 4 -4.29 12.64 -16.17
N SER A 5 -4.50 11.65 -15.32
CA SER A 5 -3.98 11.59 -13.97
C SER A 5 -2.73 10.71 -13.91
N ILE A 6 -1.90 10.91 -12.88
CA ILE A 6 -0.83 9.96 -12.55
C ILE A 6 -1.45 8.58 -12.34
N GLY A 7 -0.88 7.56 -12.98
CA GLY A 7 -1.38 6.19 -13.00
C GLY A 7 -2.19 5.83 -14.25
N ASP A 8 -2.66 6.82 -15.02
CA ASP A 8 -3.46 6.56 -16.22
C ASP A 8 -2.63 5.90 -17.33
N GLU A 9 -3.24 4.89 -17.97
CA GLU A 9 -2.78 4.35 -19.24
C GLU A 9 -3.35 5.13 -20.43
N TRP A 10 -2.51 5.32 -21.46
CA TRP A 10 -2.90 6.00 -22.68
C TRP A 10 -2.23 5.41 -23.92
N SER A 11 -2.91 5.48 -25.07
CA SER A 11 -2.36 5.04 -26.35
C SER A 11 -2.50 6.11 -27.43
N LEU A 12 -1.57 6.09 -28.39
CA LEU A 12 -1.53 7.04 -29.49
C LEU A 12 -2.81 6.98 -30.34
N PRO A 13 -3.48 8.13 -30.59
CA PRO A 13 -4.62 8.17 -31.48
C PRO A 13 -4.18 8.04 -32.94
N SER A 14 -5.09 7.55 -33.79
CA SER A 14 -4.91 7.66 -35.24
C SER A 14 -4.95 9.12 -35.69
N ILE A 15 -3.93 9.57 -36.42
CA ILE A 15 -3.88 10.92 -37.00
C ILE A 15 -4.27 10.86 -38.46
N GLN A 16 -5.12 11.79 -38.90
CA GLN A 16 -5.49 11.95 -40.30
C GLN A 16 -4.79 13.15 -40.92
N ALA A 17 -4.23 12.96 -42.11
CA ALA A 17 -3.63 14.01 -42.93
C ALA A 17 -4.17 13.91 -44.37
N ILE A 18 -4.90 14.93 -44.80
CA ILE A 18 -5.50 15.00 -46.14
C ILE A 18 -4.85 16.16 -46.89
N ASP A 19 -4.32 15.86 -48.07
CA ASP A 19 -3.79 16.80 -49.03
C ASP A 19 -4.73 16.95 -50.24
N ASN A 20 -4.75 18.14 -50.86
CA ASN A 20 -5.65 18.44 -51.97
C ASN A 20 -5.17 17.89 -53.34
N VAL A 21 -3.91 17.43 -53.43
CA VAL A 21 -3.30 16.85 -54.63
C VAL A 21 -2.99 15.37 -54.43
N ASP A 22 -2.36 15.03 -53.31
CA ASP A 22 -1.87 13.68 -52.98
C ASP A 22 -2.94 12.82 -52.27
N GLY A 23 -4.07 13.42 -51.85
CA GLY A 23 -5.17 12.72 -51.21
C GLY A 23 -4.88 12.37 -49.75
N ASP A 24 -5.21 11.16 -49.32
CA ASP A 24 -4.95 10.72 -47.93
C ASP A 24 -3.48 10.31 -47.74
N ILE A 25 -2.75 11.14 -47.02
CA ILE A 25 -1.33 10.96 -46.69
C ILE A 25 -1.11 10.63 -45.21
N SER A 26 -2.15 10.15 -44.50
CA SER A 26 -2.08 9.81 -43.06
C SER A 26 -0.98 8.79 -42.74
N HIS A 27 -0.68 7.89 -43.68
CA HIS A 27 0.39 6.90 -43.55
C HIS A 27 1.82 7.47 -43.58
N LEU A 28 1.97 8.75 -43.95
CA LEU A 28 3.25 9.48 -43.98
C LEU A 28 3.45 10.34 -42.72
N VAL A 29 2.49 10.35 -41.78
CA VAL A 29 2.61 11.11 -40.54
C VAL A 29 3.68 10.47 -39.65
N GLU A 30 4.68 11.26 -39.28
CA GLU A 30 5.70 10.90 -38.30
C GLU A 30 5.37 11.55 -36.95
N ALA A 31 5.50 10.78 -35.86
CA ALA A 31 5.27 11.27 -34.51
C ALA A 31 6.60 11.39 -33.74
N ASN A 32 6.89 12.57 -33.21
CA ASN A 32 7.98 12.78 -32.25
C ASN A 32 7.46 12.55 -30.83
N LEU A 33 7.90 11.42 -30.24
CA LEU A 33 7.42 10.90 -28.95
C LEU A 33 8.45 11.07 -27.83
N LEU A 34 9.50 11.88 -28.04
CA LEU A 34 10.60 12.05 -27.08
C LEU A 34 10.10 12.50 -25.70
N SER A 35 9.05 13.33 -25.65
CA SER A 35 8.49 13.84 -24.40
C SER A 35 7.77 12.78 -23.57
N ILE A 36 7.39 11.64 -24.15
CA ILE A 36 6.65 10.57 -23.46
C ILE A 36 7.37 9.22 -23.49
N GLN A 37 8.60 9.18 -24.02
CA GLN A 37 9.33 7.93 -24.25
C GLN A 37 9.59 7.16 -22.95
N GLU A 38 9.79 7.85 -21.84
CA GLU A 38 10.04 7.24 -20.52
C GLU A 38 8.82 6.51 -19.95
N PHE A 39 7.61 6.83 -20.42
CA PHE A 39 6.36 6.23 -19.95
C PHE A 39 5.95 4.99 -20.74
N LEU A 40 6.74 4.55 -21.72
CA LEU A 40 6.42 3.40 -22.56
C LEU A 40 6.54 2.10 -21.76
N VAL A 41 5.46 1.32 -21.71
CA VAL A 41 5.43 0.02 -21.01
C VAL A 41 5.64 -1.13 -22.00
N GLU A 42 4.58 -1.58 -22.68
CA GLU A 42 4.64 -2.56 -23.77
C GLU A 42 3.86 -2.10 -25.00
N GLY A 43 4.39 -2.43 -26.19
CA GLY A 43 3.75 -2.09 -27.47
C GLY A 43 3.67 -0.59 -27.74
N ILE A 44 2.46 -0.01 -27.62
CA ILE A 44 2.14 1.41 -27.84
C ILE A 44 1.32 2.04 -26.70
N GLN A 45 1.33 1.41 -25.51
CA GLN A 45 0.72 1.95 -24.30
C GLN A 45 1.75 2.73 -23.47
N TYR A 46 1.29 3.84 -22.91
CA TYR A 46 2.05 4.73 -22.06
C TYR A 46 1.39 4.81 -20.69
N HIS A 47 2.17 4.63 -19.63
CA HIS A 47 1.73 4.75 -18.24
C HIS A 47 2.40 5.96 -17.59
N PHE A 48 1.62 7.00 -17.31
CA PHE A 48 2.15 8.28 -16.86
C PHE A 48 2.33 8.31 -15.35
N THR A 49 3.57 8.42 -14.88
CA THR A 49 3.89 8.35 -13.45
C THR A 49 4.24 9.72 -12.83
N THR A 50 4.39 10.75 -13.66
CA THR A 50 4.87 12.08 -13.24
C THR A 50 3.94 13.18 -13.75
N LYS A 51 3.61 14.14 -12.89
CA LYS A 51 2.82 15.32 -13.28
C LYS A 51 3.62 16.21 -14.25
N GLY A 52 2.97 16.71 -15.30
CA GLY A 52 3.66 17.51 -16.29
C GLY A 52 2.87 17.81 -17.57
N ASN A 53 3.51 18.53 -18.47
CA ASN A 53 2.99 18.81 -19.80
C ASN A 53 3.91 18.17 -20.84
N TYR A 54 3.41 17.21 -21.59
CA TYR A 54 4.17 16.41 -22.54
C TYR A 54 3.67 16.66 -23.97
N PRO A 55 4.33 17.55 -24.74
CA PRO A 55 3.94 17.85 -26.11
C PRO A 55 4.43 16.76 -27.07
N ILE A 56 3.53 16.25 -27.90
CA ILE A 56 3.80 15.34 -29.02
C ILE A 56 3.65 16.14 -30.31
N TYR A 57 4.62 16.00 -31.22
CA TYR A 57 4.60 16.68 -32.52
C TYR A 57 4.38 15.66 -33.63
N PHE A 58 3.33 15.84 -34.41
CA PHE A 58 3.06 15.07 -35.62
C PHE A 58 3.45 15.91 -36.82
N THR A 59 4.31 15.38 -37.67
CA THR A 59 4.79 16.04 -38.88
C THR A 59 4.50 15.18 -40.09
N VAL A 60 4.01 15.79 -41.16
CA VAL A 60 3.83 15.13 -42.46
C VAL A 60 4.38 16.02 -43.57
N SER A 61 4.96 15.40 -44.60
CA SER A 61 5.39 16.10 -45.81
C SER A 61 4.69 15.51 -47.03
N ASP A 62 4.16 16.37 -47.89
CA ASP A 62 3.59 15.96 -49.18
C ASP A 62 4.68 15.62 -50.21
N ALA A 63 4.30 15.14 -51.40
CA ALA A 63 5.27 14.79 -52.44
C ALA A 63 6.01 16.01 -53.03
N ALA A 64 5.46 17.21 -52.84
CA ALA A 64 6.08 18.48 -53.23
C ALA A 64 7.05 19.04 -52.17
N GLY A 65 7.12 18.41 -50.99
CA GLY A 65 7.96 18.82 -49.87
C GLY A 65 7.34 19.89 -48.97
N ASN A 66 6.04 20.19 -49.11
CA ASN A 66 5.34 21.04 -48.16
C ASN A 66 5.09 20.26 -46.87
N THR A 67 5.30 20.91 -45.73
CA THR A 67 5.18 20.27 -44.43
C THR A 67 4.01 20.84 -43.64
N ALA A 68 3.35 19.97 -42.87
CA ALA A 68 2.36 20.36 -41.87
C ALA A 68 2.71 19.73 -40.53
N THR A 69 2.45 20.49 -39.45
CA THR A 69 2.71 20.05 -38.07
C THR A 69 1.46 20.21 -37.23
N LEU A 70 1.13 19.18 -36.46
CA LEU A 70 0.09 19.17 -35.42
C LEU A 70 0.75 18.90 -34.06
N THR A 71 0.35 19.64 -33.03
CA THR A 71 0.80 19.39 -31.65
C THR A 71 -0.34 18.84 -30.80
N LEU A 72 -0.09 17.71 -30.13
CA LEU A 72 -0.96 17.17 -29.09
C LEU A 72 -0.24 17.28 -27.75
N THR A 73 -0.76 18.10 -26.83
CA THR A 73 -0.24 18.17 -25.46
C THR A 73 -1.00 17.22 -24.56
N ILE A 74 -0.28 16.27 -23.94
CA ILE A 74 -0.75 15.50 -22.79
C ILE A 74 -0.46 16.33 -21.54
N VAL A 75 -1.46 16.54 -20.69
CA VAL A 75 -1.31 17.19 -19.38
C VAL A 75 -1.62 16.14 -18.33
N VAL A 76 -0.64 15.84 -17.49
CA VAL A 76 -0.76 14.89 -16.40
C VAL A 76 -0.83 15.67 -15.09
N SER A 77 -1.89 15.46 -14.32
CA SER A 77 -2.06 16.03 -12.97
C SER A 77 -2.10 14.94 -11.91
N GLU A 78 -2.02 15.33 -10.64
CA GLU A 78 -2.40 14.43 -9.55
C GLU A 78 -3.89 14.05 -9.70
N PRO A 79 -4.31 12.86 -9.23
CA PRO A 79 -5.71 12.44 -9.30
C PRO A 79 -6.60 13.33 -8.44
N ASP A 80 -7.79 13.65 -8.95
CA ASP A 80 -8.83 14.39 -8.23
C ASP A 80 -9.81 13.42 -7.56
N TYR A 81 -9.35 12.78 -6.49
CA TYR A 81 -10.19 11.90 -5.66
C TYR A 81 -11.28 12.71 -4.98
N ASN A 82 -12.45 12.10 -4.73
CA ASN A 82 -13.51 12.76 -3.98
C ASN A 82 -13.21 12.74 -2.48
N TRP A 83 -12.16 13.46 -2.06
CA TRP A 83 -11.71 13.55 -0.68
C TRP A 83 -12.81 13.98 0.29
N SER A 84 -13.74 14.82 -0.17
CA SER A 84 -14.87 15.29 0.62
C SER A 84 -15.93 14.22 0.92
N SER A 85 -15.87 13.07 0.25
CA SER A 85 -16.76 11.93 0.54
C SER A 85 -16.55 11.38 1.96
N ILE A 86 -15.35 11.56 2.52
CA ILE A 86 -14.97 11.15 3.86
C ILE A 86 -14.40 12.38 4.58
N PRO A 87 -15.08 12.94 5.61
CA PRO A 87 -14.67 14.19 6.26
C PRO A 87 -13.23 14.22 6.78
N TYR A 88 -12.67 13.07 7.14
CA TYR A 88 -11.27 12.94 7.56
C TYR A 88 -10.28 13.47 6.51
N TYR A 89 -10.58 13.31 5.21
CA TYR A 89 -9.68 13.69 4.12
C TYR A 89 -9.98 15.06 3.50
N GLU A 90 -10.96 15.82 4.00
CA GLU A 90 -11.45 17.06 3.38
C GLU A 90 -10.34 18.10 3.10
N SER A 91 -9.30 18.14 3.93
CA SER A 91 -8.16 19.05 3.71
C SER A 91 -7.40 18.80 2.41
N LEU A 92 -7.48 17.59 1.84
CA LEU A 92 -6.78 17.21 0.61
C LEU A 92 -7.45 17.76 -0.65
N SER A 93 -8.73 18.18 -0.59
CA SER A 93 -9.45 18.77 -1.73
C SER A 93 -8.81 20.05 -2.29
N THR A 94 -7.89 20.67 -1.55
CA THR A 94 -7.16 21.87 -2.00
C THR A 94 -5.65 21.65 -2.07
N SER A 95 -5.19 20.40 -1.93
CA SER A 95 -3.77 20.07 -1.95
C SER A 95 -3.17 20.27 -3.36
N THR A 96 -1.90 20.65 -3.38
CA THR A 96 -1.07 20.73 -4.61
C THR A 96 0.05 19.69 -4.62
N ASP A 97 0.13 18.90 -3.55
CA ASP A 97 1.08 17.82 -3.30
C ASP A 97 0.36 16.78 -2.42
N VAL A 98 -0.57 16.09 -3.05
CA VAL A 98 -1.52 15.20 -2.39
C VAL A 98 -0.80 14.11 -1.61
N LEU A 99 0.28 13.55 -2.16
CA LEU A 99 1.04 12.47 -1.52
C LEU A 99 1.65 12.94 -0.20
N THR A 100 2.33 14.10 -0.21
CA THR A 100 2.94 14.68 1.00
C THR A 100 1.88 15.07 2.02
N ASP A 101 0.81 15.75 1.60
CA ASP A 101 -0.24 16.21 2.50
C ASP A 101 -1.05 15.04 3.09
N LEU A 102 -1.27 13.97 2.32
CA LEU A 102 -1.89 12.74 2.81
C LEU A 102 -1.02 12.09 3.90
N ALA A 103 0.28 11.93 3.66
CA ALA A 103 1.20 11.38 4.66
C ALA A 103 1.22 12.24 5.94
N LEU A 104 1.26 13.57 5.81
CA LEU A 104 1.20 14.50 6.94
C LEU A 104 -0.13 14.43 7.69
N LEU A 105 -1.26 14.29 6.99
CA LEU A 105 -2.57 14.09 7.60
C LEU A 105 -2.53 12.84 8.50
N LEU A 106 -2.15 11.68 7.96
CA LEU A 106 -2.06 10.43 8.73
C LEU A 106 -1.20 10.57 9.99
N ARG A 107 -0.01 11.19 9.84
CA ARG A 107 0.98 11.37 10.92
C ARG A 107 0.55 12.39 11.96
N SER A 108 -0.25 13.39 11.60
CA SER A 108 -0.70 14.45 12.52
C SER A 108 -1.94 14.08 13.32
N THR A 109 -2.72 13.10 12.84
CA THR A 109 -3.97 12.66 13.49
C THR A 109 -3.82 11.38 14.32
N ILE A 110 -2.72 10.63 14.16
CA ILE A 110 -2.51 9.39 14.91
C ILE A 110 -2.38 9.66 16.42
N SER A 111 -3.08 8.85 17.20
CA SER A 111 -3.01 8.77 18.65
C SER A 111 -2.70 7.34 19.05
N TYR A 112 -1.41 7.03 19.23
CA TYR A 112 -0.96 5.69 19.57
C TYR A 112 -1.64 5.14 20.84
N VAL A 113 -1.96 3.85 20.79
CA VAL A 113 -2.60 3.12 21.88
C VAL A 113 -1.57 2.27 22.64
N THR A 114 -1.86 1.79 23.85
CA THR A 114 -1.00 0.74 24.45
C THR A 114 -1.41 -0.63 23.92
N TYR A 115 -0.59 -1.65 24.14
CA TYR A 115 -1.04 -3.04 23.95
C TYR A 115 -2.28 -3.41 24.80
N GLY A 116 -2.45 -2.76 25.95
CA GLY A 116 -3.61 -2.95 26.82
C GLY A 116 -4.88 -2.28 26.29
N ASP A 117 -4.76 -1.25 25.46
CA ASP A 117 -5.87 -0.58 24.80
C ASP A 117 -6.22 -1.33 23.50
N ALA A 118 -5.18 -1.66 22.72
CA ALA A 118 -5.28 -2.35 21.44
C ALA A 118 -5.98 -3.72 21.53
N ARG A 119 -5.91 -4.40 22.68
CA ARG A 119 -6.62 -5.66 22.95
C ARG A 119 -8.14 -5.59 22.86
N TYR A 120 -8.72 -4.41 22.67
CA TYR A 120 -10.16 -4.23 22.53
C TYR A 120 -10.57 -3.86 21.10
N VAL A 121 -9.59 -3.69 20.20
CA VAL A 121 -9.84 -3.28 18.82
C VAL A 121 -9.78 -4.52 17.93
N TYR A 122 -10.94 -4.91 17.41
CA TYR A 122 -11.09 -6.08 16.56
C TYR A 122 -11.96 -5.75 15.37
N ALA A 123 -11.58 -6.30 14.22
CA ALA A 123 -12.52 -6.51 13.14
C ALA A 123 -13.51 -7.60 13.55
N THR A 124 -14.80 -7.37 13.29
CA THR A 124 -15.86 -8.33 13.61
C THR A 124 -16.59 -8.78 12.36
N TYR A 125 -17.02 -10.03 12.35
CA TYR A 125 -18.02 -10.56 11.44
C TYR A 125 -19.44 -10.12 11.88
N ASP A 126 -20.40 -10.25 10.97
CA ASP A 126 -21.80 -9.84 11.22
C ASP A 126 -22.46 -10.60 12.37
N ASN A 127 -21.98 -11.81 12.66
CA ASN A 127 -22.46 -12.64 13.76
C ASN A 127 -21.87 -12.21 15.14
N GLY A 128 -21.06 -11.15 15.19
CA GLY A 128 -20.40 -10.70 16.41
C GLY A 128 -19.19 -11.54 16.82
N SER A 129 -18.61 -12.32 15.91
CA SER A 129 -17.31 -12.97 16.07
C SER A 129 -16.17 -12.07 15.58
N GLN A 130 -14.95 -12.27 16.07
CA GLN A 130 -13.74 -11.58 15.59
C GLN A 130 -13.26 -12.22 14.28
N ALA A 131 -12.77 -11.39 13.37
CA ALA A 131 -11.94 -11.85 12.27
C ALA A 131 -10.53 -12.14 12.75
N VAL A 132 -9.95 -13.26 12.32
CA VAL A 132 -8.64 -13.73 12.74
C VAL A 132 -7.78 -13.92 11.50
N LEU A 133 -6.66 -13.21 11.44
CA LEU A 133 -5.68 -13.36 10.37
C LEU A 133 -5.16 -14.81 10.33
N TYR A 134 -4.93 -15.31 9.11
CA TYR A 134 -4.49 -16.68 8.82
C TYR A 134 -5.50 -17.79 9.13
N ASP A 135 -6.75 -17.46 9.46
CA ASP A 135 -7.81 -18.47 9.58
C ASP A 135 -8.39 -18.77 8.20
N ILE A 136 -8.38 -20.03 7.80
CA ILE A 136 -8.80 -20.44 6.44
C ILE A 136 -10.32 -20.65 6.45
N PRO A 137 -11.10 -20.17 5.46
CA PRO A 137 -12.56 -20.34 5.42
C PRO A 137 -13.08 -21.78 5.55
N SER A 138 -12.29 -22.76 5.13
CA SER A 138 -12.60 -24.18 5.25
C SER A 138 -12.32 -24.77 6.64
N SER A 139 -11.72 -24.01 7.55
CA SER A 139 -11.40 -24.44 8.90
C SER A 139 -12.66 -24.54 9.75
N ASN A 140 -12.61 -25.38 10.79
CA ASN A 140 -13.72 -25.49 11.74
C ASN A 140 -13.87 -24.26 12.65
N SER A 141 -12.83 -23.42 12.77
CA SER A 141 -12.78 -22.23 13.63
C SER A 141 -13.19 -20.93 12.92
N TYR A 142 -13.22 -20.94 11.59
CA TYR A 142 -13.47 -19.76 10.79
C TYR A 142 -14.78 -19.06 11.15
N GLY A 143 -14.69 -17.77 11.48
CA GLY A 143 -15.84 -16.96 11.86
C GLY A 143 -16.49 -17.34 13.19
N LYS A 144 -15.80 -18.09 14.05
CA LYS A 144 -16.33 -18.56 15.35
C LYS A 144 -15.53 -18.06 16.56
N VAL A 145 -14.59 -17.16 16.38
CA VAL A 145 -13.85 -16.55 17.48
C VAL A 145 -14.72 -15.49 18.17
N PRO A 146 -15.05 -15.57 19.46
CA PRO A 146 -15.95 -14.60 20.11
C PRO A 146 -15.39 -13.17 20.13
N ALA A 147 -16.23 -12.14 19.90
CA ALA A 147 -15.83 -10.71 19.97
C ALA A 147 -15.26 -10.24 21.30
N THR A 148 -15.61 -10.90 22.40
CA THR A 148 -15.22 -10.48 23.75
C THR A 148 -14.71 -11.67 24.56
N GLY A 149 -13.59 -11.47 25.27
CA GLY A 149 -12.97 -12.45 26.15
C GLY A 149 -11.54 -12.04 26.48
N LEU A 150 -11.00 -12.51 27.62
CA LEU A 150 -9.59 -12.23 28.00
C LEU A 150 -8.58 -13.03 27.16
N ASP A 151 -9.05 -13.95 26.32
CA ASP A 151 -8.25 -15.02 25.73
C ASP A 151 -7.78 -14.75 24.29
N GLY A 152 -7.95 -13.54 23.72
CA GLY A 152 -7.73 -13.30 22.28
C GLY A 152 -6.52 -12.43 21.91
N TRP A 153 -6.05 -11.53 22.78
CA TRP A 153 -5.05 -10.51 22.43
C TRP A 153 -3.79 -10.50 23.30
N GLY A 154 -3.45 -11.66 23.87
CA GLY A 154 -2.18 -11.90 24.55
C GLY A 154 -1.36 -12.97 23.83
N THR A 155 -0.07 -13.08 24.15
CA THR A 155 0.76 -14.19 23.67
C THR A 155 0.16 -15.52 24.12
N ASN A 156 -0.20 -16.38 23.17
CA ASN A 156 -0.87 -17.66 23.37
C ASN A 156 -2.25 -17.56 24.04
N GLY A 157 -3.07 -16.58 23.65
CA GLY A 157 -4.47 -16.55 24.07
C GLY A 157 -5.22 -17.79 23.56
N VAL A 158 -5.92 -18.53 24.41
CA VAL A 158 -6.57 -19.80 24.05
C VAL A 158 -8.08 -19.70 24.13
N ILE A 159 -8.75 -19.88 23.01
CA ILE A 159 -10.21 -19.89 22.93
C ILE A 159 -10.69 -21.33 22.83
N ASN A 160 -11.56 -21.71 23.76
CA ASN A 160 -12.18 -23.03 23.83
C ASN A 160 -13.69 -22.88 23.67
N GLY A 161 -14.28 -23.60 22.71
CA GLY A 161 -15.72 -23.54 22.47
C GLY A 161 -16.13 -24.39 21.27
N ASP A 162 -17.37 -24.85 21.23
CA ASP A 162 -17.99 -25.48 20.06
C ASP A 162 -17.17 -26.60 19.37
N GLY A 163 -16.39 -27.34 20.17
CA GLY A 163 -15.60 -28.50 19.71
C GLY A 163 -14.24 -28.18 19.10
N TYR A 164 -13.75 -26.94 19.18
CA TYR A 164 -12.39 -26.57 18.75
C TYR A 164 -11.64 -25.79 19.85
N THR A 165 -10.32 -25.80 19.72
CA THR A 165 -9.39 -24.99 20.51
C THR A 165 -8.50 -24.25 19.53
N ILE A 166 -8.51 -22.93 19.62
CA ILE A 166 -7.69 -22.06 18.78
C ILE A 166 -6.80 -21.21 19.69
N THR A 167 -5.53 -21.08 19.30
CA THR A 167 -4.57 -20.22 20.00
C THR A 167 -4.29 -19.01 19.12
N LEU A 168 -4.45 -17.81 19.68
CA LEU A 168 -4.24 -16.55 18.99
C LEU A 168 -2.99 -15.83 19.53
N ASN A 169 -2.33 -15.12 18.64
CA ASN A 169 -1.29 -14.15 18.94
C ASN A 169 -1.64 -12.80 18.35
N ARG A 170 -1.03 -11.75 18.88
CA ARG A 170 -0.99 -10.46 18.21
C ARG A 170 0.10 -10.48 17.16
N GLU A 171 -0.32 -10.32 15.92
CA GLU A 171 0.54 -10.16 14.78
C GLU A 171 0.90 -8.70 14.55
N HIS A 172 2.17 -8.51 14.25
CA HIS A 172 2.69 -7.31 13.62
C HIS A 172 2.85 -7.66 12.15
N VAL A 173 2.00 -7.13 11.27
CA VAL A 173 2.05 -7.46 9.84
C VAL A 173 3.41 -7.06 9.28
N TRP A 174 3.80 -5.78 9.43
CA TRP A 174 5.19 -5.42 9.37
C TRP A 174 5.87 -5.85 10.66
N ALA A 175 6.79 -6.82 10.61
CA ALA A 175 7.36 -7.42 11.81
C ALA A 175 8.06 -6.38 12.71
N CYS A 176 7.87 -6.53 14.04
CA CYS A 176 8.47 -5.65 15.03
C CYS A 176 10.01 -5.65 15.00
N SER A 177 10.64 -6.74 14.53
CA SER A 177 12.09 -6.79 14.31
C SER A 177 12.58 -5.80 13.25
N ASP A 178 11.75 -5.56 12.23
CA ASP A 178 12.10 -4.87 10.99
C ASP A 178 11.65 -3.41 10.98
N MET A 179 10.66 -3.05 11.80
CA MET A 179 10.31 -1.63 11.99
C MET A 179 11.27 -0.87 12.90
N ARG A 180 12.20 -1.57 13.58
CA ARG A 180 13.10 -0.97 14.57
C ARG A 180 13.95 0.13 13.95
N ILE A 181 13.81 1.34 14.47
CA ILE A 181 14.71 2.43 14.11
C ILE A 181 16.03 2.23 14.87
N MET A 182 17.04 1.67 14.18
CA MET A 182 18.38 1.50 14.75
C MET A 182 19.19 2.79 14.61
N PRO A 183 19.79 3.32 15.70
CA PRO A 183 20.68 4.46 15.56
C PRO A 183 21.99 4.08 14.85
N TYR A 184 22.49 4.99 14.00
CA TYR A 184 23.79 4.81 13.34
C TYR A 184 24.91 4.60 14.37
N ASN A 185 25.64 3.49 14.26
CA ASN A 185 26.86 3.20 15.02
C ASN A 185 26.69 3.19 16.56
N GLY A 186 25.49 2.87 17.07
CA GLY A 186 25.20 2.84 18.51
C GLY A 186 25.10 4.22 19.17
N SER A 187 25.03 5.30 18.38
CA SER A 187 24.81 6.67 18.87
C SER A 187 23.36 6.85 19.31
N ARG A 188 23.09 7.24 20.56
CA ARG A 188 21.72 7.42 21.11
C ARG A 188 20.96 8.64 20.57
N THR A 189 21.31 9.15 19.40
CA THR A 189 20.71 10.35 18.81
C THR A 189 20.15 10.01 17.44
N LEU A 190 18.82 9.91 17.36
CA LEU A 190 18.09 9.83 16.08
C LEU A 190 18.30 11.12 15.30
N SER A 191 18.35 11.05 13.96
CA SER A 191 18.26 12.27 13.15
C SER A 191 16.94 12.97 13.42
N SER A 192 16.91 14.30 13.32
CA SER A 192 15.76 15.14 13.73
C SER A 192 14.43 14.77 13.07
N GLY A 193 14.43 14.00 11.98
CA GLY A 193 13.23 13.53 11.30
C GLY A 193 12.50 12.38 12.01
N TYR A 194 13.17 11.60 12.87
CA TYR A 194 12.57 10.39 13.47
C TYR A 194 12.04 10.56 14.90
N VAL A 195 12.23 11.74 15.49
CA VAL A 195 11.91 12.00 16.91
C VAL A 195 10.41 11.89 17.23
N ASN A 196 9.54 11.96 16.22
CA ASN A 196 8.09 11.79 16.38
C ASN A 196 7.64 10.32 16.33
N PHE A 197 8.50 9.40 15.87
CA PHE A 197 8.17 7.98 15.73
C PHE A 197 8.70 7.12 16.88
N VAL A 198 9.65 7.62 17.67
CA VAL A 198 10.30 6.86 18.76
C VAL A 198 10.07 7.55 20.11
N LEU A 199 9.92 6.75 21.17
CA LEU A 199 10.03 7.26 22.55
C LEU A 199 11.48 7.75 22.78
N ASN A 200 11.69 9.05 22.65
CA ASN A 200 13.00 9.67 22.71
C ASN A 200 13.50 9.84 24.16
N ASP A 201 13.81 8.72 24.82
CA ASP A 201 14.52 8.69 26.10
C ASP A 201 16.00 8.26 25.96
N GLY A 202 16.48 8.15 24.71
CA GLY A 202 17.81 7.67 24.37
C GLY A 202 18.00 6.15 24.52
N SER A 203 16.93 5.38 24.71
CA SER A 203 16.96 3.91 24.64
C SER A 203 16.67 3.40 23.21
N PHE A 204 17.01 2.13 22.96
CA PHE A 204 16.56 1.46 21.73
C PHE A 204 15.05 1.41 21.73
N ASP A 205 14.48 1.52 20.54
CA ASP A 205 13.09 1.24 20.30
C ASP A 205 12.77 -0.21 20.73
N TYR A 206 12.08 -0.35 21.88
CA TYR A 206 11.82 -1.63 22.52
C TYR A 206 10.44 -2.14 22.10
N ARG A 207 10.31 -3.47 21.95
CA ARG A 207 9.02 -4.11 21.68
C ARG A 207 7.98 -3.60 22.69
N PRO A 208 6.78 -3.18 22.28
CA PRO A 208 5.85 -2.58 23.21
C PRO A 208 5.45 -3.50 24.34
N ASP A 209 4.98 -2.89 25.42
CA ASP A 209 4.31 -3.52 26.52
C ASP A 209 2.96 -2.81 26.78
N ASN A 210 2.31 -3.13 27.89
CA ASN A 210 1.01 -2.55 28.24
C ASN A 210 1.11 -1.11 28.80
N SER A 211 2.28 -0.49 28.78
CA SER A 211 2.55 0.83 29.37
C SER A 211 3.15 1.84 28.41
N ASN A 212 3.68 1.39 27.28
CA ASN A 212 4.29 2.24 26.25
C ASN A 212 3.40 2.34 24.99
N ARG A 213 3.67 3.40 24.22
CA ARG A 213 2.94 3.80 23.00
C ARG A 213 3.98 4.21 21.94
N GLY A 214 3.70 3.95 20.67
CA GLY A 214 4.56 4.31 19.54
C GLY A 214 4.18 3.60 18.25
N HIS A 215 5.00 3.69 17.21
CA HIS A 215 4.72 3.09 15.91
C HIS A 215 4.48 1.56 15.95
N PHE A 216 5.13 0.83 16.87
CA PHE A 216 4.83 -0.58 17.12
C PHE A 216 3.42 -0.87 17.64
N THR A 217 2.73 0.15 18.17
CA THR A 217 1.35 0.04 18.67
C THR A 217 0.34 0.59 17.68
N ASP A 218 0.76 0.90 16.45
CA ASP A 218 -0.16 1.29 15.37
C ASP A 218 -1.14 0.16 15.06
N LEU A 219 -2.42 0.43 15.32
CA LEU A 219 -3.50 -0.53 15.16
C LEU A 219 -3.68 -0.99 13.72
N HIS A 220 -3.31 -0.18 12.72
CA HIS A 220 -3.37 -0.61 11.32
C HIS A 220 -2.39 -1.74 11.04
N ASN A 221 -1.26 -1.80 11.76
CA ASN A 221 -0.27 -2.87 11.65
C ASN A 221 -0.55 -4.09 12.56
N LEU A 222 -1.47 -3.95 13.53
CA LEU A 222 -1.76 -4.99 14.51
C LEU A 222 -3.01 -5.80 14.14
N TRP A 223 -2.92 -7.13 14.23
CA TRP A 223 -4.07 -8.03 14.04
C TRP A 223 -3.99 -9.23 14.98
N ASN A 224 -5.12 -9.76 15.45
CA ASN A 224 -5.18 -11.12 15.99
C ASN A 224 -5.00 -12.18 14.90
N ALA A 225 -4.03 -13.08 15.09
CA ALA A 225 -3.68 -14.12 14.13
C ALA A 225 -3.63 -15.50 14.77
N ILE A 226 -3.82 -16.55 13.98
CA ILE A 226 -3.56 -17.93 14.43
C ILE A 226 -2.10 -18.04 14.91
N ALA A 227 -1.90 -18.38 16.18
CA ALA A 227 -0.59 -18.33 16.82
C ALA A 227 0.45 -19.24 16.15
N SER A 228 0.04 -20.43 15.70
CA SER A 228 0.95 -21.34 14.99
C SER A 228 1.39 -20.77 13.64
N VAL A 229 0.51 -20.07 12.94
CA VAL A 229 0.81 -19.50 11.62
C VAL A 229 1.62 -18.20 11.77
N ASN A 230 1.30 -17.37 12.75
CA ASN A 230 2.14 -16.22 13.14
C ASN A 230 3.58 -16.68 13.45
N ASN A 231 3.75 -17.76 14.21
CA ASN A 231 5.09 -18.33 14.45
C ASN A 231 5.78 -18.83 13.16
N THR A 232 5.02 -19.24 12.15
CA THR A 232 5.55 -19.62 10.82
C THR A 232 5.93 -18.38 10.00
N HIS A 233 5.18 -17.30 10.11
CA HIS A 233 5.50 -16.02 9.47
C HIS A 233 6.82 -15.44 10.02
N SER A 234 7.04 -15.45 11.34
CA SER A 234 8.23 -14.85 11.96
C SER A 234 8.40 -13.38 11.54
N ASP A 235 9.43 -13.12 10.74
CA ASP A 235 9.84 -11.87 10.10
C ASP A 235 10.17 -12.12 8.63
N HIS A 236 9.61 -13.21 8.07
CA HIS A 236 9.74 -13.54 6.66
C HIS A 236 9.01 -12.51 5.80
N PHE A 237 9.52 -12.31 4.58
CA PHE A 237 8.92 -11.37 3.63
C PHE A 237 7.61 -11.94 3.11
N PHE A 238 6.61 -11.08 2.92
CA PHE A 238 5.40 -11.49 2.23
C PHE A 238 5.63 -11.68 0.73
N GLY A 239 5.11 -12.79 0.21
CA GLY A 239 5.09 -13.10 -1.21
C GLY A 239 4.54 -14.51 -1.48
N GLU A 240 4.51 -14.92 -2.74
CA GLU A 240 4.05 -16.26 -3.13
C GLU A 240 4.77 -16.83 -4.34
N GLU A 241 4.54 -18.12 -4.61
CA GLU A 241 5.04 -18.79 -5.80
C GLU A 241 3.99 -18.75 -6.91
N ASN A 242 4.14 -17.83 -7.88
CA ASN A 242 3.38 -17.78 -9.15
C ASN A 242 1.87 -18.07 -9.04
N GLY A 243 1.20 -17.64 -7.95
CA GLY A 243 -0.24 -17.83 -7.72
C GLY A 243 -0.72 -19.29 -7.59
N ALA A 244 0.19 -20.24 -7.33
CA ALA A 244 -0.16 -21.67 -7.26
C ALA A 244 -0.58 -22.14 -5.86
N SER A 245 -0.48 -21.25 -4.88
CA SER A 245 -0.48 -21.67 -3.50
C SER A 245 -1.82 -21.48 -2.82
N VAL A 246 -2.10 -22.36 -1.87
CA VAL A 246 -3.37 -22.38 -1.14
C VAL A 246 -3.08 -22.47 0.35
N ALA A 247 -3.77 -21.64 1.14
CA ALA A 247 -3.61 -21.48 2.59
C ALA A 247 -2.26 -20.87 3.02
N PRO A 248 -2.13 -20.36 4.26
CA PRO A 248 -0.86 -19.83 4.71
C PRO A 248 0.28 -20.86 4.65
N TYR A 249 1.43 -20.49 4.08
CA TYR A 249 2.62 -21.35 4.03
C TYR A 249 3.91 -20.54 3.94
N LEU A 250 5.04 -21.20 4.21
CA LEU A 250 6.40 -20.64 4.10
C LEU A 250 7.21 -21.44 3.08
N ALA A 251 7.82 -20.75 2.12
CA ALA A 251 8.77 -21.33 1.17
C ALA A 251 9.93 -20.37 0.92
N ASN A 252 11.17 -20.85 0.95
CA ASN A 252 12.37 -20.03 0.70
C ASN A 252 12.46 -18.73 1.54
N ASN A 253 12.01 -18.78 2.80
CA ASN A 253 11.90 -17.61 3.70
C ASN A 253 10.90 -16.52 3.22
N ILE A 254 10.00 -16.88 2.30
CA ILE A 254 8.88 -16.06 1.83
C ILE A 254 7.58 -16.67 2.35
N PHE A 255 6.77 -15.84 2.98
CA PHE A 255 5.52 -16.23 3.59
C PHE A 255 4.33 -15.75 2.77
N TYR A 256 3.46 -16.68 2.43
CA TYR A 256 2.17 -16.38 1.82
C TYR A 256 1.09 -16.50 2.89
N PRO A 257 0.21 -15.49 3.05
CA PRO A 257 -0.77 -15.43 4.13
C PRO A 257 -2.07 -16.20 3.86
N GLY A 258 -2.28 -16.71 2.64
CA GLY A 258 -3.58 -17.23 2.18
C GLY A 258 -4.31 -16.24 1.28
N ASP A 259 -5.12 -16.76 0.34
CA ASP A 259 -5.86 -15.95 -0.65
C ASP A 259 -6.83 -14.96 0.01
N GLU A 260 -7.30 -15.27 1.21
CA GLU A 260 -8.30 -14.47 1.93
C GLU A 260 -7.72 -13.30 2.73
N TYR A 261 -6.39 -13.15 2.76
CA TYR A 261 -5.73 -12.08 3.53
C TYR A 261 -4.68 -11.32 2.72
N LYS A 262 -4.44 -11.68 1.46
CA LYS A 262 -3.32 -11.14 0.70
C LYS A 262 -3.52 -9.65 0.38
N GLY A 263 -4.75 -9.24 0.12
CA GLY A 263 -5.13 -7.84 -0.07
C GLY A 263 -5.08 -7.05 1.23
N ASP A 264 -5.58 -7.63 2.33
CA ASP A 264 -5.50 -7.03 3.67
C ASP A 264 -4.04 -6.72 4.06
N ILE A 265 -3.14 -7.70 3.85
CA ILE A 265 -1.71 -7.55 4.13
C ILE A 265 -1.10 -6.48 3.23
N ALA A 266 -1.39 -6.49 1.93
CA ALA A 266 -0.89 -5.48 1.00
C ALA A 266 -1.27 -4.06 1.44
N ARG A 267 -2.55 -3.81 1.73
CA ARG A 267 -3.04 -2.49 2.16
C ARG A 267 -2.50 -2.06 3.51
N ILE A 268 -2.20 -3.00 4.41
CA ILE A 268 -1.51 -2.69 5.67
C ILE A 268 -0.07 -2.25 5.39
N LEU A 269 0.68 -2.98 4.56
CA LEU A 269 2.06 -2.64 4.23
C LEU A 269 2.17 -1.32 3.46
N PHE A 270 1.27 -1.05 2.50
CA PHE A 270 1.16 0.23 1.82
C PHE A 270 0.94 1.39 2.80
N TYR A 271 0.02 1.22 3.76
CA TYR A 271 -0.21 2.18 4.82
C TYR A 271 1.05 2.41 5.66
N MET A 272 1.74 1.34 6.05
CA MET A 272 2.94 1.45 6.88
C MET A 272 4.06 2.21 6.17
N THR A 273 4.27 1.97 4.88
CA THR A 273 5.22 2.72 4.05
C THR A 273 4.86 4.20 3.97
N LEU A 274 3.60 4.52 3.69
CA LEU A 274 3.15 5.92 3.62
C LEU A 274 3.25 6.62 4.98
N MET A 275 2.92 5.91 6.06
CA MET A 275 2.90 6.43 7.43
C MET A 275 4.30 6.67 7.99
N TYR A 276 5.24 5.74 7.74
CA TYR A 276 6.56 5.73 8.37
C TYR A 276 7.68 5.83 7.32
N PRO A 277 8.36 6.99 7.21
CA PRO A 277 9.31 7.23 6.12
C PRO A 277 10.60 6.41 6.21
N HIS A 278 10.86 5.71 7.32
CA HIS A 278 11.98 4.76 7.40
C HIS A 278 11.63 3.35 6.93
N LEU A 279 10.36 3.05 6.63
CA LEU A 279 9.91 1.75 6.18
C LEU A 279 9.84 1.74 4.65
N THR A 280 10.34 0.67 4.04
CA THR A 280 10.47 0.56 2.59
C THR A 280 10.00 -0.81 2.12
N LEU A 281 9.21 -0.86 1.06
CA LEU A 281 8.85 -2.06 0.34
C LEU A 281 9.96 -2.41 -0.63
N VAL A 282 10.15 -3.71 -0.86
CA VAL A 282 11.21 -4.19 -1.74
C VAL A 282 10.74 -4.16 -3.18
N GLU A 283 11.49 -3.47 -4.03
CA GLU A 283 11.41 -3.68 -5.47
C GLU A 283 12.05 -5.03 -5.83
N THR A 284 11.45 -5.78 -6.76
CA THR A 284 11.93 -7.12 -7.12
C THR A 284 13.42 -7.09 -7.51
N ASN A 285 14.24 -7.89 -6.80
CA ASN A 285 15.72 -7.93 -6.87
C ASN A 285 16.48 -6.79 -6.17
N ASP A 286 15.89 -6.03 -5.26
CA ASP A 286 16.64 -5.07 -4.44
C ASP A 286 17.67 -5.79 -3.55
N ALA A 287 18.94 -5.44 -3.71
CA ALA A 287 20.03 -5.99 -2.91
C ALA A 287 19.96 -5.56 -1.43
N ASN A 288 19.21 -4.51 -1.11
CA ASN A 288 19.01 -4.00 0.24
C ASN A 288 17.97 -4.80 1.05
N ALA A 289 17.19 -5.68 0.40
CA ALA A 289 16.29 -6.62 1.04
C ALA A 289 17.10 -7.67 1.82
N GLN A 290 17.18 -7.51 3.14
CA GLN A 290 17.92 -8.39 4.05
C GLN A 290 17.08 -8.61 5.32
N GLU A 291 17.13 -9.81 5.90
CA GLU A 291 16.47 -10.11 7.18
C GLU A 291 16.91 -9.12 8.28
N GLY A 292 15.96 -8.53 9.01
CA GLY A 292 16.24 -7.53 10.04
C GLY A 292 16.39 -6.09 9.53
N SER A 293 16.16 -5.82 8.23
CA SER A 293 16.20 -4.47 7.67
C SER A 293 14.81 -3.84 7.64
N VAL A 294 14.76 -2.52 7.44
CA VAL A 294 13.50 -1.78 7.27
C VAL A 294 12.82 -2.04 5.91
N TYR A 295 13.34 -2.98 5.13
CA TYR A 295 12.79 -3.40 3.86
C TYR A 295 11.84 -4.57 4.10
N TYR A 296 10.62 -4.56 3.55
CA TYR A 296 9.65 -5.61 3.84
C TYR A 296 8.61 -5.80 2.74
N GLY A 297 8.30 -7.06 2.40
CA GLY A 297 7.37 -7.41 1.32
C GLY A 297 7.82 -6.96 -0.09
N TYR A 298 7.43 -7.70 -1.13
CA TYR A 298 7.77 -7.33 -2.52
C TYR A 298 6.67 -6.43 -3.11
N LEU A 299 6.99 -5.18 -3.45
CA LEU A 299 6.02 -4.20 -3.94
C LEU A 299 5.19 -4.73 -5.12
N GLU A 300 5.86 -5.31 -6.12
CA GLU A 300 5.19 -5.91 -7.30
C GLU A 300 4.13 -6.95 -6.91
N ILE A 301 4.45 -7.83 -5.96
CA ILE A 301 3.52 -8.86 -5.48
C ILE A 301 2.40 -8.25 -4.64
N LEU A 302 2.70 -7.24 -3.82
CA LEU A 302 1.67 -6.57 -3.01
C LEU A 302 0.68 -5.79 -3.89
N LEU A 303 1.15 -5.17 -4.98
CA LEU A 303 0.29 -4.51 -5.96
C LEU A 303 -0.66 -5.52 -6.61
N GLN A 304 -0.12 -6.67 -7.05
CA GLN A 304 -0.92 -7.79 -7.56
C GLN A 304 -1.95 -8.28 -6.54
N TRP A 305 -1.55 -8.50 -5.29
CA TRP A 305 -2.43 -8.97 -4.22
C TRP A 305 -3.56 -8.00 -3.91
N ASN A 306 -3.29 -6.70 -3.97
CA ASN A 306 -4.32 -5.68 -3.79
C ASN A 306 -5.42 -5.76 -4.86
N GLU A 307 -5.07 -6.08 -6.11
CA GLU A 307 -6.06 -6.30 -7.18
C GLU A 307 -6.81 -7.63 -7.03
N GLU A 308 -6.09 -8.70 -6.70
CA GLU A 308 -6.64 -10.05 -6.62
C GLU A 308 -7.55 -10.28 -5.41
N ASP A 309 -7.35 -9.52 -4.33
CA ASP A 309 -8.14 -9.57 -3.09
C ASP A 309 -8.66 -8.17 -2.72
N PRO A 310 -9.80 -7.76 -3.31
CA PRO A 310 -10.40 -6.45 -3.10
C PRO A 310 -10.83 -6.17 -1.66
N VAL A 311 -10.87 -4.89 -1.30
CA VAL A 311 -11.39 -4.44 0.00
C VAL A 311 -12.77 -5.03 0.26
N ASN A 312 -12.93 -5.64 1.44
CA ASN A 312 -14.18 -6.22 1.88
C ASN A 312 -14.78 -5.48 3.10
N ASP A 313 -16.02 -5.82 3.46
CA ASP A 313 -16.75 -5.21 4.58
C ASP A 313 -16.06 -5.38 5.93
N MET A 314 -15.23 -6.42 6.09
CA MET A 314 -14.47 -6.65 7.32
C MET A 314 -13.34 -5.62 7.43
N GLU A 315 -12.59 -5.36 6.36
CA GLU A 315 -11.56 -4.33 6.31
C GLU A 315 -12.11 -2.94 6.51
N MET A 316 -13.24 -2.61 5.86
CA MET A 316 -13.90 -1.31 6.05
C MET A 316 -14.30 -1.10 7.52
N ARG A 317 -14.88 -2.12 8.16
CA ARG A 317 -15.21 -2.07 9.60
C ARG A 317 -13.97 -1.95 10.47
N ARG A 318 -12.89 -2.65 10.13
CA ARG A 318 -11.61 -2.56 10.84
C ARG A 318 -11.06 -1.14 10.74
N ASN A 319 -11.03 -0.56 9.53
CA ASN A 319 -10.55 0.79 9.30
C ASN A 319 -11.35 1.83 10.09
N GLU A 320 -12.68 1.72 10.12
CA GLU A 320 -13.54 2.58 10.94
C GLU A 320 -13.30 2.39 12.45
N THR A 321 -13.18 1.15 12.92
CA THR A 321 -12.92 0.88 14.35
C THR A 321 -11.57 1.45 14.78
N ILE A 322 -10.53 1.29 13.94
CA ILE A 322 -9.21 1.86 14.20
C ILE A 322 -9.28 3.38 14.17
N TYR A 323 -9.99 3.99 13.22
CA TYR A 323 -10.16 5.43 13.17
C TYR A 323 -10.77 6.00 14.46
N LEU A 324 -11.79 5.34 15.02
CA LEU A 324 -12.43 5.79 16.26
C LEU A 324 -11.51 5.72 17.49
N GLU A 325 -10.55 4.79 17.50
CA GLU A 325 -9.64 4.53 18.64
C GLU A 325 -8.27 5.21 18.50
N GLN A 326 -7.74 5.27 17.27
CA GLN A 326 -6.41 5.77 16.94
C GLN A 326 -6.44 7.15 16.25
N GLY A 327 -7.58 7.57 15.70
CA GLY A 327 -7.75 8.90 15.11
C GLY A 327 -7.30 9.04 13.65
N ASN A 328 -6.66 8.04 13.06
CA ASN A 328 -6.23 8.05 11.65
C ASN A 328 -6.76 6.84 10.86
N ARG A 329 -6.86 7.00 9.54
CA ARG A 329 -7.46 6.01 8.62
C ARG A 329 -6.41 5.41 7.67
N ASN A 330 -6.67 4.21 7.16
CA ASN A 330 -5.91 3.62 6.07
C ASN A 330 -6.53 4.05 4.71
N PRO A 331 -5.86 4.91 3.93
CA PRO A 331 -6.42 5.42 2.68
C PRO A 331 -6.48 4.35 1.58
N PHE A 332 -5.66 3.30 1.64
CA PHE A 332 -5.70 2.19 0.69
C PHE A 332 -6.93 1.30 0.87
N ILE A 333 -7.61 1.41 2.02
CA ILE A 333 -8.93 0.80 2.23
C ILE A 333 -10.03 1.77 1.76
N ASP A 334 -9.97 3.03 2.21
CA ASP A 334 -11.03 4.02 1.94
C ASP A 334 -11.15 4.43 0.46
N PHE A 335 -10.04 4.42 -0.27
CA PHE A 335 -9.96 4.82 -1.69
C PHE A 335 -9.51 3.68 -2.61
N TYR A 336 -9.77 2.43 -2.20
CA TYR A 336 -9.45 1.25 -3.00
C TYR A 336 -10.07 1.30 -4.40
N SER A 337 -11.36 1.60 -4.50
CA SER A 337 -12.08 1.64 -5.78
C SER A 337 -11.62 2.77 -6.71
N GLU A 338 -10.92 3.76 -6.16
CA GLU A 338 -10.33 4.86 -6.92
C GLU A 338 -8.86 4.57 -7.27
N GLN A 339 -8.32 3.41 -6.88
CA GLN A 339 -6.96 2.95 -7.17
C GLN A 339 -5.87 3.89 -6.62
N ILE A 340 -6.06 4.38 -5.38
CA ILE A 340 -5.07 5.27 -4.74
C ILE A 340 -3.65 4.67 -4.67
N VAL A 341 -3.54 3.35 -4.66
CA VAL A 341 -2.26 2.66 -4.67
C VAL A 341 -1.42 2.99 -5.91
N ASP A 342 -2.05 3.08 -7.08
CA ASP A 342 -1.36 3.38 -8.35
C ASP A 342 -0.77 4.78 -8.33
N PHE A 343 -1.47 5.73 -7.70
CA PHE A 343 -0.96 7.07 -7.49
C PHE A 343 0.23 7.11 -6.53
N VAL A 344 0.10 6.47 -5.36
CA VAL A 344 1.13 6.52 -4.31
C VAL A 344 2.41 5.81 -4.75
N PHE A 345 2.29 4.69 -5.47
CA PHE A 345 3.41 3.84 -5.89
C PHE A 345 3.74 3.96 -7.38
N ALA A 346 3.24 5.01 -8.07
CA ALA A 346 3.49 5.23 -9.50
C ALA A 346 4.98 5.21 -9.89
N ASN A 347 5.87 5.59 -8.97
CA ASN A 347 7.33 5.62 -9.20
C ASN A 347 8.08 4.63 -8.30
N GLY A 348 7.41 3.54 -7.90
CA GLY A 348 7.90 2.61 -6.89
C GLY A 348 7.62 3.08 -5.46
N ASP A 349 8.33 2.52 -4.49
CA ASP A 349 8.20 2.94 -3.08
C ASP A 349 8.56 4.44 -2.92
N PRO A 350 7.66 5.26 -2.33
CA PRO A 350 7.85 6.70 -2.22
C PRO A 350 9.00 7.11 -1.28
N ASN A 351 9.49 6.21 -0.42
CA ASN A 351 10.59 6.46 0.51
C ASN A 351 11.97 6.10 -0.05
N ILE A 352 12.07 5.48 -1.25
CA ILE A 352 13.37 5.15 -1.88
C ILE A 352 14.07 6.39 -2.46
N ALA A 353 13.37 7.53 -2.58
CA ALA A 353 13.82 8.70 -3.32
C ALA A 353 14.24 9.95 -2.50
N ASP A 354 14.43 9.83 -1.17
CA ASP A 354 14.89 10.95 -0.31
C ASP A 354 16.36 10.81 0.19
#